data_AF-A0A7H0HUV5-F1
#
_entry.id   AF-A0A7H0HUV5-F1
#
_cell.length_a   1.000
_cell.length_b   1.000
_cell.length_c   1.000
_cell.angle_alpha   90.00
_cell.angle_beta   90.00
_cell.angle_gamma   90.00
#
_symmetry.space_group_name_H-M   'P 1'
#
loop_
_entity.id
_entity.type
_entity.pdbx_description
1 polymer ?
#
loop_
_entity_poly.entity_id
_entity_poly.type
_entity_poly.pdbx_seq_one_letter_code
_entity_poly.pdbx_strand_id
1 'polypeptide(L)'
;MSLPHAILTALLERPSSGLELTRRFDRSIGYFWSSTHQQIYRELGKLEQAGHIRALPSPQPTRGQKKEYEVLPAGRAELTEWVARREDPRPVRDPLLLRLRAAAAVGAGEDGADGDGADGRDEGAGGVGGVEEELVRHLELHRAQLADYREIERRDFPPERRTGREDRLRHVVLRGGIELESFWVAWLTDALAELAGGERGAPEGPRAAGGPVRPGPGAPDGHVRMRPDAAPDGA
;
A
#
# COMPACT_ATOMS: atom_id res chain seq x y z
N MET A 1 2.94 -10.28 -7.85
CA MET A 1 2.47 -11.01 -6.65
C MET A 1 3.56 -10.93 -5.58
N SER A 2 3.26 -10.47 -4.36
CA SER A 2 4.30 -10.13 -3.36
C SER A 2 4.17 -10.83 -2.01
N LEU A 3 3.12 -11.61 -1.72
CA LEU A 3 3.04 -12.39 -0.48
C LEU A 3 4.16 -13.45 -0.34
N PRO A 4 4.52 -14.23 -1.38
CA PRO A 4 5.65 -15.15 -1.28
C PRO A 4 6.97 -14.43 -0.93
N HIS A 5 7.23 -13.28 -1.57
CA HIS A 5 8.41 -12.45 -1.29
C HIS A 5 8.38 -11.84 0.11
N ALA A 6 7.23 -11.44 0.61
CA ALA A 6 7.07 -10.98 1.99
C ALA A 6 7.39 -12.10 3.01
N ILE A 7 6.91 -13.33 2.76
CA ILE A 7 7.21 -14.50 3.61
C ILE A 7 8.71 -14.83 3.59
N LEU A 8 9.33 -14.87 2.41
CA LEU A 8 10.77 -15.11 2.25
C LEU A 8 11.59 -14.03 2.97
N THR A 9 11.22 -12.76 2.82
CA THR A 9 11.88 -11.65 3.51
C THR A 9 11.79 -11.82 5.02
N ALA A 10 10.60 -12.08 5.55
CA ALA A 10 10.37 -12.26 6.98
C ALA A 10 11.17 -13.41 7.61
N LEU A 11 11.27 -14.53 6.89
CA LEU A 11 12.04 -15.71 7.30
C LEU A 11 13.55 -15.50 7.19
N LEU A 12 14.02 -14.70 6.22
CA LEU A 12 15.43 -14.31 6.12
C LEU A 12 15.88 -13.41 7.26
N GLU A 13 15.02 -12.48 7.68
CA GLU A 13 15.30 -11.61 8.83
C GLU A 13 15.38 -12.39 10.14
N ARG A 14 14.49 -13.38 10.30
CA ARG A 14 14.49 -14.29 11.44
C ARG A 14 13.73 -15.57 11.08
N PRO A 15 14.40 -16.74 11.12
CA PRO A 15 13.73 -18.04 11.02
C PRO A 15 12.64 -18.15 12.10
N SER A 16 11.47 -18.65 11.72
CA SER A 16 10.34 -18.72 12.65
C SER A 16 9.33 -19.78 12.24
N SER A 17 8.49 -20.18 13.18
CA SER A 17 7.35 -21.03 12.88
C SER A 17 6.24 -20.28 12.16
N GLY A 18 5.34 -21.02 11.49
CA GLY A 18 4.17 -20.41 10.83
C GLY A 18 3.33 -19.54 11.77
N LEU A 19 3.17 -19.94 13.03
CA LEU A 19 2.43 -19.17 14.03
C LEU A 19 3.17 -17.90 14.48
N GLU A 20 4.49 -17.97 14.61
CA GLU A 20 5.30 -16.78 14.90
C GLU A 20 5.34 -15.82 13.71
N LEU A 21 5.37 -16.38 12.51
CA LEU A 21 5.32 -15.62 11.27
C LEU A 21 4.01 -14.85 11.18
N THR A 22 2.84 -15.47 11.40
CA THR A 22 1.56 -14.75 11.38
C THR A 22 1.52 -13.64 12.44
N ARG A 23 1.98 -13.90 13.66
CA ARG A 23 2.07 -12.87 14.73
C ARG A 23 3.02 -11.73 14.36
N ARG A 24 4.11 -12.00 13.65
CA ARG A 24 5.03 -10.96 13.14
C ARG A 24 4.42 -10.20 11.99
N PHE A 25 3.66 -10.85 11.12
CA PHE A 25 2.89 -10.16 10.10
C PHE A 25 1.89 -9.19 10.73
N ASP A 26 1.15 -9.61 11.74
CA ASP A 26 0.21 -8.73 12.45
C ASP A 26 0.91 -7.53 13.12
N ARG A 27 2.18 -7.69 13.56
CA ARG A 27 2.89 -6.65 14.32
C ARG A 27 3.85 -5.78 13.54
N SER A 28 4.52 -6.27 12.49
CA SER A 28 5.67 -5.58 11.86
C SER A 28 5.66 -5.55 10.33
N ILE A 29 4.95 -6.47 9.67
CA ILE A 29 4.84 -6.51 8.19
C ILE A 29 3.47 -6.04 7.71
N GLY A 30 2.47 -6.06 8.60
CA GLY A 30 1.10 -5.59 8.37
C GLY A 30 1.04 -4.12 7.95
N TYR A 31 2.09 -3.35 8.23
CA TYR A 31 2.24 -1.96 7.80
C TYR A 31 2.19 -1.77 6.27
N PHE A 32 2.60 -2.79 5.51
CA PHE A 32 2.71 -2.73 4.04
C PHE A 32 2.02 -3.88 3.33
N TRP A 33 1.63 -4.91 4.08
CA TRP A 33 1.04 -6.11 3.51
C TRP A 33 0.04 -6.74 4.46
N SER A 34 -1.26 -6.57 4.17
CA SER A 34 -2.31 -7.33 4.83
C SER A 34 -2.45 -8.70 4.15
N SER A 35 -2.39 -9.77 4.93
CA SER A 35 -2.68 -11.12 4.46
C SER A 35 -3.28 -11.93 5.60
N THR A 36 -4.28 -12.73 5.28
CA THR A 36 -4.92 -13.57 6.30
C THR A 36 -3.96 -14.67 6.75
N HIS A 37 -4.11 -15.13 7.99
CA HIS A 37 -3.30 -16.25 8.49
C HIS A 37 -3.41 -17.48 7.58
N GLN A 38 -4.62 -17.76 7.09
CA GLN A 38 -4.86 -18.86 6.14
C GLN A 38 -4.08 -18.69 4.82
N GLN A 39 -3.99 -17.47 4.29
CA GLN A 39 -3.17 -17.19 3.11
C GLN A 39 -1.68 -17.44 3.39
N ILE A 40 -1.18 -17.01 4.55
CA ILE A 40 0.22 -17.23 4.95
C ILE A 40 0.53 -18.74 5.02
N TYR A 41 -0.30 -19.55 5.69
CA TYR A 41 -0.09 -21.00 5.77
C TYR A 41 -0.14 -21.67 4.40
N ARG A 42 -1.06 -21.25 3.53
CA ARG A 42 -1.16 -21.80 2.17
C ARG A 42 0.08 -21.48 1.35
N GLU A 43 0.59 -20.25 1.43
CA GLU A 43 1.81 -19.85 0.71
C GLU A 43 3.06 -20.50 1.28
N LEU A 44 3.16 -20.72 2.60
CA LEU A 44 4.23 -21.51 3.20
C LEU A 44 4.31 -22.92 2.59
N GLY A 45 3.16 -23.59 2.46
CA GLY A 45 3.10 -24.91 1.82
C GLY A 45 3.58 -24.90 0.37
N LYS A 46 3.23 -23.88 -0.41
CA LYS A 46 3.70 -23.73 -1.80
C LYS A 46 5.20 -23.46 -1.88
N LEU A 47 5.73 -22.59 -1.02
CA LEU A 47 7.16 -22.30 -0.95
C LEU A 47 7.98 -23.52 -0.56
N GLU A 48 7.47 -24.35 0.35
CA GLU A 48 8.10 -25.61 0.75
C GLU A 48 8.10 -26.61 -0.41
N GLN A 49 6.96 -26.78 -1.10
CA GLN A 49 6.84 -27.64 -2.29
C GLN A 49 7.76 -27.19 -3.43
N ALA A 50 7.94 -25.88 -3.60
CA ALA A 50 8.83 -25.31 -4.61
C ALA A 50 10.31 -25.34 -4.21
N GLY A 51 10.66 -25.81 -3.01
CA GLY A 51 12.05 -25.87 -2.55
C GLY A 51 12.66 -24.50 -2.24
N HIS A 52 11.85 -23.47 -2.01
CA HIS A 52 12.34 -22.16 -1.59
C HIS A 52 12.57 -22.08 -0.08
N ILE A 53 11.87 -22.91 0.71
CA ILE A 53 12.02 -23.04 2.16
C ILE A 53 12.04 -24.52 2.55
N ARG A 54 12.51 -24.83 3.76
CA ARG A 54 12.28 -26.14 4.41
C ARG A 54 11.86 -26.00 5.85
N ALA A 55 11.09 -26.97 6.34
CA ALA A 55 10.89 -27.14 7.78
C ALA A 55 12.17 -27.68 8.45
N LEU A 56 12.53 -27.08 9.58
CA LEU A 56 13.63 -27.56 10.43
C LEU A 56 13.17 -28.78 11.25
N PRO A 57 14.05 -29.78 11.46
CA PRO A 57 13.76 -30.90 12.34
C PRO A 57 13.57 -30.41 13.78
N SER A 58 12.50 -30.83 14.45
CA SER A 58 12.35 -30.56 15.88
C SER A 58 13.16 -31.58 16.69
N PRO A 59 13.92 -31.15 17.73
CA PRO A 59 14.67 -32.05 18.61
C PRO A 59 13.80 -33.08 19.36
N GLN A 60 12.50 -32.82 19.52
CA GLN A 60 11.55 -33.69 20.22
C GLN A 60 10.23 -33.79 19.43
N PRO A 61 10.02 -34.86 18.64
CA PRO A 61 8.82 -35.00 17.82
C PRO A 61 7.59 -35.29 18.71
N THR A 62 6.89 -34.23 19.11
CA THR A 62 5.58 -34.30 19.78
C THR A 62 4.48 -33.84 18.82
N ARG A 63 3.33 -34.51 18.87
CA ARG A 63 2.16 -34.18 18.04
C ARG A 63 1.71 -32.75 18.34
N GLY A 64 1.70 -31.88 17.32
CA GLY A 64 1.32 -30.46 17.46
C GLY A 64 2.47 -29.46 17.61
N GLN A 65 3.74 -29.89 17.47
CA GLN A 65 4.86 -28.96 17.51
C GLN A 65 4.88 -27.98 16.34
N LYS A 66 5.37 -26.76 16.66
CA LYS A 66 5.61 -25.70 15.71
C LYS A 66 6.73 -26.10 14.74
N LYS A 67 6.41 -26.17 13.44
CA LYS A 67 7.43 -26.27 12.40
C LYS A 67 8.08 -24.92 12.20
N GLU A 68 9.35 -24.79 12.53
CA GLU A 68 10.18 -23.66 12.13
C GLU A 68 10.59 -23.81 10.68
N TYR A 69 10.61 -22.70 9.94
CA TYR A 69 11.02 -22.68 8.55
C TYR A 69 12.31 -21.88 8.38
N GLU A 70 13.19 -22.37 7.50
CA GLU A 70 14.33 -21.62 7.00
C GLU A 70 14.27 -21.47 5.48
N VAL A 71 14.88 -20.39 4.98
CA VAL A 71 14.94 -20.09 3.55
C VAL A 71 16.14 -20.77 2.90
N LEU A 72 15.90 -21.50 1.82
CA LEU A 72 16.89 -22.21 1.04
C LEU A 72 17.60 -21.28 0.03
N PRO A 73 18.74 -21.69 -0.56
CA PRO A 73 19.42 -20.89 -1.59
C PRO A 73 18.51 -20.49 -2.75
N ALA A 74 17.61 -21.37 -3.19
CA ALA A 74 16.64 -21.07 -4.24
C ALA A 74 15.66 -19.96 -3.83
N GLY A 75 15.22 -19.91 -2.57
CA GLY A 75 14.37 -18.83 -2.06
C GLY A 75 15.10 -17.48 -1.97
N ARG A 76 16.40 -17.49 -1.66
CA ARG A 76 17.25 -16.29 -1.70
C ARG A 76 17.45 -15.77 -3.11
N ALA A 77 17.67 -16.67 -4.08
CA ALA A 77 17.80 -16.33 -5.49
C ALA A 77 16.53 -15.69 -6.04
N GLU A 78 15.36 -16.29 -5.77
CA GLU A 78 14.04 -15.74 -6.13
C GLU A 78 13.85 -14.32 -5.61
N LEU A 79 14.15 -14.08 -4.32
CA LEU A 79 14.01 -12.76 -3.73
C LEU A 79 14.99 -11.74 -4.33
N THR A 80 16.22 -12.18 -4.64
CA THR A 80 17.24 -11.32 -5.28
C THR A 80 16.80 -10.88 -6.66
N GLU A 81 16.25 -11.81 -7.46
CA GLU A 81 15.70 -11.51 -8.77
C GLU A 81 14.51 -10.57 -8.67
N TRP A 82 13.58 -10.83 -7.73
CA TRP A 82 12.41 -9.99 -7.51
C TRP A 82 12.78 -8.56 -7.14
N VAL A 83 13.76 -8.35 -6.26
CA VAL A 83 14.24 -7.00 -5.87
C VAL A 83 14.86 -6.24 -7.05
N ALA A 84 15.47 -6.94 -8.00
CA ALA A 84 16.07 -6.32 -9.19
C ALA A 84 15.06 -6.07 -10.33
N ARG A 85 13.84 -6.61 -10.22
CA ARG A 85 12.82 -6.55 -11.26
C ARG A 85 12.31 -5.12 -11.42
N ARG A 86 12.22 -4.66 -12.67
CA ARG A 86 11.60 -3.38 -13.01
C ARG A 86 10.09 -3.57 -13.13
N GLU A 87 9.33 -2.74 -12.44
CA GLU A 87 7.87 -2.73 -12.50
C GLU A 87 7.39 -1.28 -12.61
N ASP A 88 6.33 -1.06 -13.39
CA ASP A 88 5.70 0.25 -13.47
C ASP A 88 4.88 0.53 -12.19
N PRO A 89 4.72 1.81 -11.79
CA PRO A 89 3.86 2.18 -10.68
C PRO A 89 2.44 1.65 -10.90
N ARG A 90 1.87 1.03 -9.86
CA ARG A 90 0.48 0.58 -9.90
C ARG A 90 -0.46 1.77 -9.72
N PRO A 91 -1.49 1.93 -10.57
CA PRO A 91 -2.51 2.95 -10.35
C PRO A 91 -3.19 2.76 -9.00
N VAL A 92 -3.37 3.85 -8.25
CA VAL A 92 -4.16 3.85 -7.03
C VAL A 92 -5.64 3.79 -7.43
N ARG A 93 -6.34 2.76 -6.97
CA ARG A 93 -7.78 2.57 -7.19
C ARG A 93 -8.46 2.40 -5.85
N ASP A 94 -9.04 3.48 -5.35
CA ASP A 94 -9.72 3.48 -4.07
C ASP A 94 -11.25 3.57 -4.27
N PRO A 95 -12.03 2.58 -3.78
CA PRO A 95 -13.49 2.60 -3.87
C PRO A 95 -14.14 3.80 -3.20
N LEU A 96 -13.55 4.38 -2.14
CA LEU A 96 -14.09 5.53 -1.43
C LEU A 96 -14.17 6.76 -2.34
N LEU A 97 -13.13 6.97 -3.16
CA LEU A 97 -13.10 8.07 -4.14
C LEU A 97 -14.19 7.91 -5.21
N LEU A 98 -14.44 6.67 -5.66
CA LEU A 98 -15.51 6.39 -6.61
C LEU A 98 -16.90 6.55 -5.96
N ARG A 99 -17.06 6.15 -4.69
CA ARG A 99 -18.30 6.35 -3.93
C ARG A 99 -18.63 7.83 -3.77
N LEU A 100 -17.65 8.68 -3.48
CA LEU A 100 -17.84 10.13 -3.41
C LEU A 100 -18.30 10.70 -4.76
N ARG A 101 -17.70 10.26 -5.86
CA ARG A 101 -18.14 10.66 -7.21
C ARG A 101 -19.55 10.17 -7.53
N ALA A 102 -19.90 8.95 -7.12
CA ALA A 102 -21.23 8.40 -7.33
C ALA A 102 -22.28 9.18 -6.53
N ALA A 103 -21.98 9.57 -5.29
CA ALA A 103 -22.87 10.39 -4.46
C ALA A 103 -23.22 11.73 -5.11
N ALA A 104 -22.23 12.40 -5.70
CA ALA A 104 -22.48 13.63 -6.46
C ALA A 104 -23.38 13.39 -7.69
N ALA A 105 -23.29 12.23 -8.34
CA ALA A 105 -24.08 11.91 -9.53
C ALA A 105 -25.52 11.48 -9.22
N VAL A 106 -25.75 10.84 -8.06
CA VAL A 106 -27.08 10.41 -7.60
C VAL A 106 -27.88 11.57 -6.98
N GLY A 107 -27.23 12.70 -6.74
CA GLY A 107 -27.82 13.87 -6.09
C GLY A 107 -27.57 13.80 -4.59
N ALA A 108 -26.57 14.55 -4.13
CA ALA A 108 -26.58 15.09 -2.78
C ALA A 108 -27.79 16.02 -2.73
N GLY A 109 -28.90 15.51 -2.19
CA GLY A 109 -30.19 16.17 -2.25
C GLY A 109 -30.03 17.63 -1.86
N GLU A 110 -30.24 18.51 -2.83
CA GLU A 110 -30.71 19.85 -2.52
C GLU A 110 -31.94 19.65 -1.64
N ASP A 111 -31.86 20.22 -0.44
CA ASP A 111 -32.90 20.15 0.57
C ASP A 111 -34.27 20.32 -0.06
N GLY A 112 -35.18 19.41 0.28
CA GLY A 112 -36.61 19.61 0.11
C GLY A 112 -37.08 20.74 1.03
N ALA A 113 -36.71 21.97 0.71
CA ALA A 113 -37.47 23.15 1.08
C ALA A 113 -38.73 23.13 0.20
N ASP A 114 -39.81 22.57 0.75
CA ASP A 114 -41.22 22.58 0.30
C ASP A 114 -41.80 21.16 0.19
N GLY A 115 -42.16 20.57 1.33
CA GLY A 115 -42.80 19.26 1.35
C GLY A 115 -43.45 18.94 2.70
N ASP A 116 -44.61 19.53 2.95
CA ASP A 116 -45.59 19.03 3.93
C ASP A 116 -45.94 17.57 3.57
N GLY A 117 -45.58 16.63 4.43
CA GLY A 117 -45.62 15.20 4.08
C GLY A 117 -45.32 14.30 5.27
N ALA A 118 -46.21 14.32 6.26
CA ALA A 118 -46.27 13.29 7.29
C ALA A 118 -46.71 11.94 6.67
N ASP A 119 -45.76 11.12 6.21
CA ASP A 119 -45.93 9.66 6.24
C ASP A 119 -44.56 9.01 6.46
N GLY A 120 -44.40 8.44 7.66
CA GLY A 120 -43.20 7.73 8.05
C GLY A 120 -43.14 6.38 7.34
N ARG A 121 -42.26 6.28 6.34
CA ARG A 121 -41.66 4.99 5.95
C ARG A 121 -40.16 5.16 5.83
N ASP A 122 -39.50 4.55 6.80
CA ASP A 122 -38.17 3.98 6.68
C ASP A 122 -38.02 3.27 5.33
N GLU A 123 -37.06 3.73 4.52
CA GLU A 123 -36.23 2.92 3.59
C GLU A 123 -35.41 3.85 2.68
N GLY A 124 -34.18 4.14 3.09
CA GLY A 124 -33.26 4.94 2.29
C GLY A 124 -31.88 5.12 2.92
N ALA A 125 -31.25 4.05 3.43
CA ALA A 125 -29.84 4.02 3.85
C ALA A 125 -28.84 4.24 2.69
N GLY A 126 -29.20 5.06 1.69
CA GLY A 126 -28.48 5.29 0.45
C GLY A 126 -28.47 6.75 0.00
N GLY A 127 -28.71 7.70 0.92
CA GLY A 127 -28.48 9.13 0.71
C GLY A 127 -27.08 9.58 1.12
N VAL A 128 -26.71 10.82 0.81
CA VAL A 128 -25.37 11.41 1.01
C VAL A 128 -24.90 11.44 2.47
N GLY A 129 -25.82 11.40 3.43
CA GLY A 129 -25.49 11.17 4.85
C GLY A 129 -24.68 9.89 5.08
N GLY A 130 -24.93 8.83 4.30
CA GLY A 130 -24.15 7.58 4.39
C GLY A 130 -22.72 7.69 3.82
N VAL A 131 -22.42 8.71 3.01
CA VAL A 131 -21.06 8.98 2.53
C VAL A 131 -20.27 9.78 3.56
N GLU A 132 -20.88 10.80 4.18
CA GLU A 132 -20.22 11.55 5.26
C GLU A 132 -19.87 10.65 6.45
N GLU A 133 -20.81 9.81 6.91
CA GLU A 133 -20.55 8.81 7.96
C GLU A 133 -19.39 7.89 7.60
N GLU A 134 -19.31 7.46 6.34
CA GLU A 134 -18.24 6.61 5.85
C GLU A 134 -16.88 7.34 5.77
N LEU A 135 -16.87 8.63 5.42
CA LEU A 135 -15.67 9.46 5.44
C LEU A 135 -15.16 9.65 6.87
N VAL A 136 -16.05 9.90 7.83
CA VAL A 136 -15.71 9.98 9.27
C VAL A 136 -15.11 8.66 9.75
N ARG A 137 -15.76 7.53 9.44
CA ARG A 137 -15.25 6.19 9.80
C ARG A 137 -13.86 5.94 9.25
N HIS A 138 -13.61 6.26 7.98
CA HIS A 138 -12.26 6.12 7.40
C HIS A 138 -11.25 7.05 8.06
N LEU A 139 -11.64 8.30 8.37
CA LEU A 139 -10.75 9.26 9.02
C LEU A 139 -10.28 8.76 10.38
N GLU A 140 -11.18 8.18 11.18
CA GLU A 140 -10.83 7.57 12.47
C GLU A 140 -9.86 6.40 12.31
N LEU A 141 -10.11 5.51 11.34
CA LEU A 141 -9.23 4.37 11.06
C LEU A 141 -7.83 4.81 10.61
N HIS A 142 -7.74 5.76 9.68
CA HIS A 142 -6.46 6.29 9.22
C HIS A 142 -5.71 7.06 10.33
N ARG A 143 -6.43 7.78 11.20
CA ARG A 143 -5.82 8.43 12.38
C ARG A 143 -5.24 7.42 13.36
N ALA A 144 -5.98 6.34 13.65
CA ALA A 144 -5.49 5.26 14.50
C ALA A 144 -4.24 4.61 13.89
N GLN A 145 -4.29 4.28 12.60
CA GLN A 145 -3.17 3.66 11.89
C GLN A 145 -1.93 4.57 11.85
N LEU A 146 -2.12 5.87 11.62
CA LEU A 146 -1.05 6.87 11.65
C LEU A 146 -0.42 6.99 13.04
N ALA A 147 -1.23 6.95 14.10
CA ALA A 147 -0.74 6.99 15.48
C ALA A 147 0.15 5.77 15.76
N ASP A 148 -0.28 4.58 15.36
CA ASP A 148 0.50 3.35 15.48
C ASP A 148 1.84 3.48 14.76
N TYR A 149 1.85 3.87 13.48
CA TYR A 149 3.09 4.01 12.70
C TYR A 149 4.07 5.00 13.31
N ARG A 150 3.57 6.13 13.83
CA ARG A 150 4.40 7.12 14.53
C ARG A 150 4.97 6.58 15.82
N GLU A 151 4.22 5.75 16.56
CA GLU A 151 4.75 5.08 17.75
C GLU A 151 5.87 4.09 17.40
N ILE A 152 5.66 3.30 16.36
CA ILE A 152 6.67 2.37 15.84
C ILE A 152 7.93 3.11 15.40
N GLU A 153 7.79 4.23 14.69
CA GLU A 153 8.93 5.04 14.27
C GLU A 153 9.76 5.51 15.46
N ARG A 154 9.10 6.00 16.52
CA ARG A 154 9.78 6.43 17.75
C ARG A 154 10.46 5.27 18.48
N ARG A 155 9.79 4.11 18.57
CA ARG A 155 10.27 2.95 19.33
C ARG A 155 11.41 2.21 18.62
N ASP A 156 11.24 1.95 17.34
CA ASP A 156 12.07 0.99 16.59
C ASP A 156 13.13 1.68 15.71
N PHE A 157 12.89 2.94 15.32
CA PHE A 157 13.78 3.69 14.42
C PHE A 157 14.30 5.04 14.97
N PRO A 158 14.75 5.11 16.24
CA PRO A 158 15.40 6.32 16.74
C PRO A 158 16.72 6.59 15.97
N PRO A 159 17.18 7.86 15.87
CA PRO A 159 18.38 8.24 15.10
C PRO A 159 19.60 7.35 15.36
N GLU A 160 19.81 6.94 16.60
CA GLU A 160 20.94 6.17 17.08
C GLU A 160 20.90 4.70 16.60
N ARG A 161 19.72 4.20 16.21
CA ARG A 161 19.54 2.85 15.65
C ARG A 161 19.60 2.80 14.12
N ARG A 162 19.63 3.96 13.43
CA ARG A 162 19.63 4.06 11.96
C ARG A 162 21.04 4.12 11.37
N THR A 163 21.94 3.28 11.86
CA THR A 163 23.37 3.32 11.50
C THR A 163 23.67 2.53 10.23
N GLY A 164 22.98 1.42 9.99
CA GLY A 164 23.16 0.55 8.82
C GLY A 164 22.33 0.94 7.59
N ARG A 165 22.76 0.51 6.39
CA ARG A 165 21.97 0.67 5.15
C ARG A 165 20.64 -0.08 5.24
N GLU A 166 20.65 -1.25 5.84
CA GLU A 166 19.46 -2.08 6.04
C GLU A 166 18.42 -1.37 6.92
N ASP A 167 18.85 -0.80 8.05
CA ASP A 167 17.96 -0.06 8.96
C ASP A 167 17.38 1.18 8.28
N ARG A 168 18.18 1.87 7.46
CA ARG A 168 17.70 2.99 6.64
C ARG A 168 16.65 2.55 5.63
N LEU A 169 16.83 1.40 4.97
CA LEU A 169 15.82 0.86 4.03
C LEU A 169 14.51 0.51 4.74
N ARG A 170 14.59 -0.15 5.90
CA ARG A 170 13.42 -0.45 6.74
C ARG A 170 12.70 0.83 7.19
N HIS A 171 13.45 1.84 7.61
CA HIS A 171 12.87 3.13 8.00
C HIS A 171 12.22 3.85 6.81
N VAL A 172 12.83 3.83 5.62
CA VAL A 172 12.24 4.42 4.41
C VAL A 172 10.89 3.79 4.09
N VAL A 173 10.78 2.47 4.25
CA VAL A 173 9.51 1.75 4.10
C VAL A 173 8.48 2.25 5.11
N LEU A 174 8.78 2.25 6.43
CA LEU A 174 7.89 2.78 7.47
C LEU A 174 7.41 4.21 7.16
N ARG A 175 8.34 5.06 6.76
CA ARG A 175 8.11 6.47 6.47
C ARG A 175 7.15 6.66 5.29
N GLY A 176 7.22 5.80 4.27
CA GLY A 176 6.23 5.79 3.18
C GLY A 176 4.82 5.48 3.66
N GLY A 177 4.67 4.58 4.64
CA GLY A 177 3.38 4.31 5.29
C GLY A 177 2.87 5.53 6.06
N ILE A 178 3.73 6.19 6.84
CA ILE A 178 3.38 7.43 7.57
C ILE A 178 2.93 8.54 6.61
N GLU A 179 3.65 8.73 5.51
CA GLU A 179 3.33 9.73 4.49
C GLU A 179 1.97 9.43 3.82
N LEU A 180 1.69 8.17 3.50
CA LEU A 180 0.40 7.75 2.95
C LEU A 180 -0.76 7.95 3.93
N GLU A 181 -0.62 7.52 5.18
CA GLU A 181 -1.68 7.71 6.20
C GLU A 181 -1.89 9.20 6.50
N SER A 182 -0.81 10.00 6.53
CA SER A 182 -0.90 11.46 6.70
C SER A 182 -1.66 12.11 5.54
N PHE A 183 -1.44 11.65 4.30
CA PHE A 183 -2.21 12.10 3.14
C PHE A 183 -3.70 11.81 3.31
N TRP A 184 -4.08 10.58 3.67
CA TRP A 184 -5.49 10.22 3.86
C TRP A 184 -6.17 11.02 4.97
N VAL A 185 -5.50 11.19 6.11
CA VAL A 185 -6.01 11.99 7.22
C VAL A 185 -6.25 13.45 6.79
N ALA A 186 -5.30 14.05 6.06
CA ALA A 186 -5.45 15.42 5.56
C ALA A 186 -6.61 15.52 4.57
N TRP A 187 -6.61 14.66 3.54
CA TRP A 187 -7.62 14.67 2.50
C TRP A 187 -9.04 14.45 3.04
N LEU A 188 -9.24 13.48 3.95
CA LEU A 188 -10.55 13.20 4.55
C LEU A 188 -11.02 14.36 5.44
N THR A 189 -10.10 15.01 6.16
CA THR A 189 -10.42 16.20 6.95
C THR A 189 -10.90 17.33 6.04
N ASP A 190 -10.19 17.59 4.94
CA ASP A 190 -10.54 18.64 3.98
C ASP A 190 -11.84 18.33 3.22
N ALA A 191 -12.09 17.06 2.91
CA ALA A 191 -13.31 16.62 2.24
C ALA A 191 -14.54 16.80 3.14
N LEU A 192 -14.45 16.42 4.42
CA LEU A 192 -15.54 16.62 5.38
C LEU A 192 -15.82 18.11 5.62
N ALA A 193 -14.79 18.95 5.67
CA ALA A 193 -14.96 20.40 5.80
C ALA A 193 -15.70 21.03 4.60
N GLU A 194 -15.41 20.56 3.38
CA GLU A 194 -16.11 21.00 2.17
C GLU A 194 -17.59 20.59 2.19
N LEU A 195 -17.88 19.35 2.59
CA LEU A 195 -19.25 18.83 2.64
C LEU A 195 -20.09 19.54 3.72
N ALA A 196 -19.48 19.96 4.82
CA ALA A 196 -20.13 20.76 5.86
C ALA A 196 -20.45 22.22 5.44
N GLY A 197 -20.18 22.61 4.19
CA GLY A 197 -20.44 23.95 3.66
C GLY A 197 -19.38 24.99 4.05
N GLY A 198 -18.20 24.56 4.50
CA GLY A 198 -17.10 25.47 4.80
C GLY A 198 -16.52 26.05 3.51
N GLU A 199 -16.71 27.36 3.27
CA GLU A 199 -15.94 28.11 2.28
C GLU A 199 -14.44 27.86 2.51
N ARG A 200 -13.78 27.13 1.61
CA ARG A 200 -12.32 26.98 1.70
C ARG A 200 -11.63 28.28 1.27
N GLY A 201 -10.82 28.82 2.16
CA GLY A 201 -9.55 29.40 1.73
C GLY A 201 -8.78 28.32 0.97
N ALA A 202 -8.52 28.57 -0.31
CA ALA A 202 -7.99 27.60 -1.28
C ALA A 202 -6.81 26.76 -0.74
N PRO A 203 -6.72 25.47 -1.08
CA PRO A 203 -5.53 24.69 -0.76
C PRO A 203 -4.34 25.24 -1.57
N GLU A 204 -3.29 25.71 -0.89
CA GLU A 204 -1.96 25.76 -1.49
C GLU A 204 -1.61 24.31 -1.85
N GLY A 205 -1.76 23.97 -3.14
CA GLY A 205 -1.30 22.70 -3.68
C GLY A 205 0.17 22.47 -3.35
N PRO A 206 0.67 21.22 -3.48
CA PRO A 206 2.08 20.94 -3.22
C PRO A 206 2.92 21.88 -4.08
N ARG A 207 3.68 22.79 -3.45
CA ARG A 207 4.61 23.68 -4.15
C ARG A 207 5.51 22.79 -4.99
N ALA A 208 5.27 22.80 -6.30
CA ALA A 208 6.16 22.18 -7.25
C ALA A 208 7.55 22.79 -7.01
N ALA A 209 8.49 21.97 -6.57
CA ALA A 209 9.91 22.29 -6.67
C ALA A 209 10.29 22.28 -8.15
N GLY A 210 9.84 23.29 -8.88
CA GLY A 210 10.10 23.54 -10.29
C GLY A 210 10.68 24.94 -10.42
N GLY A 211 11.96 25.09 -10.06
CA GLY A 211 12.72 26.26 -10.49
C GLY A 211 12.82 26.27 -12.02
N PRO A 212 12.84 27.45 -12.67
CA PRO A 212 12.89 27.53 -14.12
C PRO A 212 14.20 26.92 -14.62
N VAL A 213 14.11 25.80 -15.34
CA VAL A 213 15.22 25.25 -16.11
C VAL A 213 15.51 26.25 -17.22
N ARG A 214 16.62 26.98 -17.09
CA ARG A 214 17.14 27.83 -18.16
C ARG A 214 17.62 26.96 -19.32
N PRO A 215 17.26 27.26 -20.58
CA PRO A 215 17.90 26.63 -21.72
C PRO A 215 19.32 27.19 -21.89
N GLY A 216 20.33 26.31 -21.82
CA GLY A 216 21.71 26.62 -22.25
C GLY A 216 21.84 26.54 -23.77
N PRO A 217 22.78 27.28 -24.39
CA PRO A 217 22.79 27.54 -25.83
C PRO A 217 23.48 26.44 -26.66
N GLY A 218 22.95 26.21 -27.87
CA GLY A 218 23.72 25.93 -29.09
C GLY A 218 24.07 24.47 -29.42
N ALA A 219 23.23 23.82 -30.24
CA ALA A 219 23.45 23.32 -31.63
C ALA A 219 24.85 22.74 -32.03
N PRO A 220 24.98 21.89 -33.10
CA PRO A 220 24.07 21.81 -34.24
C PRO A 220 23.78 20.42 -34.85
N ASP A 221 22.87 20.50 -35.83
CA ASP A 221 22.35 19.54 -36.78
C ASP A 221 23.31 18.48 -37.35
N GLY A 222 22.75 17.28 -37.56
CA GLY A 222 23.38 16.19 -38.29
C GLY A 222 22.33 15.28 -38.93
N HIS A 223 21.98 15.62 -40.17
CA HIS A 223 21.09 14.91 -41.09
C HIS A 223 21.32 13.38 -41.24
N VAL A 224 20.21 12.67 -41.49
CA VAL A 224 20.02 11.59 -42.49
C VAL A 224 20.63 10.21 -42.18
N ARG A 225 19.80 9.13 -42.13
CA ARG A 225 19.48 8.28 -43.30
C ARG A 225 18.42 7.20 -43.03
N MET A 226 17.61 6.99 -44.07
CA MET A 226 16.59 5.97 -44.30
C MET A 226 17.15 4.55 -44.52
N ARG A 227 16.35 3.55 -44.08
CA ARG A 227 16.04 2.22 -44.67
C ARG A 227 17.17 1.16 -44.80
N PRO A 228 16.87 -0.16 -45.00
CA PRO A 228 15.64 -0.74 -45.57
C PRO A 228 15.01 -1.99 -44.92
N ASP A 229 13.77 -2.22 -45.35
CA ASP A 229 13.05 -3.51 -45.38
C ASP A 229 13.88 -4.61 -46.05
N ALA A 230 13.74 -5.83 -45.53
CA ALA A 230 14.10 -7.05 -46.25
C ALA A 230 13.05 -8.14 -45.98
N ALA A 231 12.22 -8.39 -46.99
CA ALA A 231 11.56 -9.66 -47.21
C ALA A 231 11.95 -10.12 -48.62
N PRO A 232 12.33 -11.39 -48.82
CA PRO A 232 12.29 -11.99 -50.14
C PRO A 232 11.16 -13.02 -50.21
N ASP A 233 10.38 -12.93 -51.29
CA ASP A 233 9.50 -13.99 -51.76
C ASP A 233 9.96 -14.37 -53.17
N GLY A 234 10.15 -15.68 -53.39
CA GLY A 234 10.09 -16.38 -54.68
C GLY A 234 11.17 -16.16 -55.76
N ALA A 235 12.07 -17.13 -55.91
CA ALA A 235 12.22 -18.00 -57.09
C ALA A 235 13.30 -19.07 -56.85
#